data_AF-A0A6N8H6Z8-F1
#
_entry.id   AF-A0A6N8H6Z8-F1
#
_cell.length_a   1.000
_cell.length_b   1.000
_cell.length_c   1.000
_cell.angle_alpha   90.00
_cell.angle_beta   90.00
_cell.angle_gamma   90.00
#
_symmetry.space_group_name_H-M   'P 1'
#
loop_
_entity.id
_entity.type
_entity.pdbx_description
1 polymer ?
#
loop_
_entity_poly.entity_id
_entity_poly.type
_entity_poly.pdbx_seq_one_letter_code
_entity_poly.pdbx_strand_id
1 'polypeptide(L)'
;MESTPEIIRIVQRYLTFKKLNPGAIDGIAGKKTYAALDKLKDLPKSWKDERKLVGAIQLYAKEQGLDPGPIDGLWGQCTQLSLEEFYGKAKPTGNKNLTTFAISYPIALTWDTSKKVTKITAHVKVKDSVLRVLNKVHDYFSKCFNYYVMRGSAE
;
A
#
# COMPACT_ATOMS: atom_id res chain seq x y z
N MET A 1 13.23 16.81 10.83
CA MET A 1 11.84 16.65 10.37
C MET A 1 11.20 15.61 11.27
N GLU A 2 10.05 15.94 11.87
CA GLU A 2 9.34 14.98 12.71
C GLU A 2 8.87 13.79 11.87
N SER A 3 8.96 12.59 12.44
CA SER A 3 8.51 11.36 11.78
C SER A 3 7.00 11.42 11.61
N THR A 4 6.52 11.77 10.41
CA THR A 4 5.08 11.87 10.19
C THR A 4 4.42 10.49 10.27
N PRO A 5 3.13 10.40 10.66
CA PRO A 5 2.43 9.12 10.74
C PRO A 5 2.46 8.32 9.43
N GLU A 6 2.50 8.97 8.27
CA GLU A 6 2.60 8.34 6.95
C GLU A 6 3.92 7.58 6.79
N ILE A 7 5.03 8.23 7.16
CA ILE A 7 6.37 7.66 7.11
C ILE A 7 6.44 6.43 8.02
N ILE A 8 5.88 6.52 9.22
CA ILE A 8 5.87 5.42 10.18
C ILE A 8 5.04 4.23 9.65
N ARG A 9 3.89 4.47 9.02
CA ARG A 9 3.07 3.40 8.39
C ARG A 9 3.82 2.69 7.28
N ILE A 10 4.64 3.40 6.50
CA ILE A 10 5.48 2.79 5.45
C ILE A 10 6.49 1.84 6.09
N VAL A 11 7.18 2.27 7.15
CA VAL A 11 8.12 1.42 7.88
C VAL A 11 7.43 0.19 8.48
N GLN A 12 6.28 0.37 9.14
CA GLN A 12 5.51 -0.75 9.70
C GLN A 12 5.08 -1.74 8.61
N ARG A 13 4.67 -1.27 7.43
CA ARG A 13 4.37 -2.15 6.28
C ARG A 13 5.61 -2.91 5.81
N TYR A 14 6.74 -2.23 5.70
CA TYR A 14 8.00 -2.85 5.31
C TYR A 14 8.45 -3.93 6.30
N LEU A 15 8.40 -3.65 7.60
CA LEU A 15 8.71 -4.62 8.65
C LEU A 15 7.76 -5.83 8.64
N THR A 16 6.49 -5.61 8.33
CA THR A 16 5.51 -6.69 8.15
C THR A 16 5.85 -7.55 6.93
N PHE A 17 6.24 -6.92 5.81
CA PHE A 17 6.69 -7.62 4.61
C PHE A 17 7.94 -8.48 4.87
N LYS A 18 8.87 -8.00 5.71
CA LYS A 18 10.03 -8.75 6.19
C LYS A 18 9.72 -9.81 7.26
N LYS A 19 8.44 -10.00 7.62
CA LYS A 19 7.98 -10.94 8.65
C LYS A 19 8.55 -10.66 10.06
N LEU A 20 8.83 -9.39 10.37
CA LEU A 20 9.44 -8.97 11.65
C LEU A 20 8.40 -8.52 12.70
N ASN A 21 7.12 -8.48 12.35
CA ASN A 21 5.97 -8.18 13.21
C ASN A 21 6.13 -6.89 14.05
N PRO A 22 6.00 -5.70 13.43
CA PRO A 22 6.09 -4.42 14.13
C PRO A 22 4.88 -4.10 15.02
N GLY A 23 3.80 -4.87 14.93
CA GLY A 23 2.53 -4.58 15.59
C GLY A 23 1.50 -4.03 14.61
N ALA A 24 0.61 -3.16 15.10
CA ALA A 24 -0.41 -2.51 14.26
C ALA A 24 0.24 -1.49 13.31
N ILE A 25 -0.31 -1.36 12.10
CA ILE A 25 0.10 -0.34 11.12
C ILE A 25 -0.73 0.92 11.38
N ASP A 26 -0.50 1.56 12.53
CA ASP A 26 -1.25 2.72 13.03
C ASP A 26 -0.57 4.06 12.69
N GLY A 27 0.73 4.05 12.39
CA GLY A 27 1.55 5.25 12.25
C GLY A 27 2.16 5.74 13.55
N ILE A 28 2.16 4.91 14.60
CA ILE A 28 2.80 5.20 15.89
C ILE A 28 4.02 4.30 16.06
N ALA A 29 5.19 4.92 16.16
CA ALA A 29 6.44 4.20 16.38
C ALA A 29 6.56 3.79 17.86
N GLY A 30 5.92 2.68 18.23
CA GLY A 30 5.99 2.10 19.58
C GLY A 30 7.15 1.12 19.77
N LYS A 31 7.28 0.59 21.00
CA LYS A 31 8.34 -0.37 21.39
C LYS A 31 8.45 -1.59 20.45
N LYS A 32 7.33 -2.10 19.94
CA LYS A 32 7.31 -3.24 19.00
C LYS A 32 7.90 -2.88 17.64
N THR A 33 7.63 -1.67 17.14
CA THR A 33 8.20 -1.16 15.89
C THR A 33 9.72 -1.05 16.02
N TYR A 34 10.23 -0.48 17.11
CA TYR A 34 11.67 -0.38 17.35
C TYR A 34 12.34 -1.74 17.54
N ALA A 35 11.71 -2.66 18.28
CA ALA A 35 12.22 -4.03 18.41
C ALA A 35 12.25 -4.78 17.06
N ALA A 36 11.33 -4.48 16.15
CA ALA A 36 11.35 -5.03 14.79
C ALA A 36 12.44 -4.38 13.93
N LEU A 37 12.73 -3.08 14.11
CA LEU A 37 13.85 -2.40 13.45
C LEU A 37 15.21 -2.97 13.87
N ASP A 38 15.40 -3.28 15.15
CA ASP A 38 16.65 -3.85 15.67
C ASP A 38 16.98 -5.24 15.12
N LYS A 39 16.00 -5.92 14.52
CA LYS A 39 16.19 -7.21 13.84
C LYS A 39 16.72 -7.06 12.41
N LEU A 40 16.67 -5.86 11.82
CA LEU A 40 17.24 -5.61 10.50
C LEU A 40 18.77 -5.60 10.60
N LYS A 41 19.42 -6.50 9.88
CA LYS A 41 20.89 -6.66 9.91
C LYS A 41 21.63 -5.49 9.23
N ASP A 42 20.98 -4.86 8.26
CA ASP A 42 21.54 -3.78 7.44
C ASP A 42 21.48 -2.41 8.14
N LEU A 43 20.91 -2.34 9.34
CA LEU A 43 20.76 -1.13 10.14
C LEU A 43 21.67 -1.17 11.38
N PRO A 44 22.49 -0.13 11.61
CA PRO A 44 23.29 -0.03 12.82
C PRO A 44 22.41 0.08 14.08
N LYS A 45 22.61 -0.82 15.03
CA LYS A 45 21.89 -0.81 16.32
C LYS A 45 22.18 0.42 17.18
N SER A 46 23.33 1.08 16.94
CA SER A 46 23.79 2.28 17.63
C SER A 46 23.00 3.56 17.29
N TRP A 47 22.17 3.51 16.24
CA TRP A 47 21.39 4.67 15.83
C TRP A 47 20.24 4.97 16.80
N LYS A 48 19.92 6.26 16.94
CA LYS A 48 18.71 6.70 17.63
C LYS A 48 17.46 6.23 16.87
N ASP A 49 16.36 6.08 17.59
CA ASP A 49 15.07 5.57 17.10
C ASP A 49 14.56 6.24 15.80
N GLU A 50 14.61 7.57 15.72
CA GLU A 50 14.22 8.32 14.52
C GLU A 50 15.10 8.01 13.31
N ARG A 51 16.42 7.86 13.54
CA ARG A 51 17.39 7.56 12.48
C ARG A 51 17.19 6.15 11.93
N LYS A 52 16.76 5.21 12.78
CA LYS A 52 16.40 3.84 12.36
C LYS A 52 15.17 3.83 11.45
N LEU A 53 14.17 4.67 11.72
CA LEU A 53 12.97 4.79 10.85
C LEU A 53 13.35 5.24 9.45
N VAL A 54 14.16 6.29 9.34
CA VAL A 54 14.63 6.82 8.05
C VAL A 54 15.48 5.80 7.31
N GLY A 55 16.42 5.15 8.02
CA GLY A 55 17.27 4.13 7.41
C GLY A 55 16.49 2.92 6.89
N ALA A 56 15.41 2.52 7.56
CA ALA A 56 14.53 1.46 7.07
C ALA A 56 13.81 1.84 5.77
N ILE A 57 13.44 3.11 5.59
CA ILE A 57 12.84 3.60 4.34
C ILE A 57 13.88 3.64 3.23
N GLN A 58 15.10 4.12 3.49
CA GLN A 58 16.19 4.10 2.52
C GLN A 58 16.51 2.67 2.08
N LEU A 59 16.52 1.70 3.01
CA LEU A 59 16.69 0.29 2.68
C LEU A 59 15.54 -0.22 1.80
N TYR A 60 14.29 0.10 2.15
CA TYR A 60 13.12 -0.29 1.36
C TYR A 60 13.14 0.31 -0.05
N ALA A 61 13.46 1.60 -0.18
CA ALA A 61 13.58 2.28 -1.47
C ALA A 61 14.64 1.62 -2.36
N LYS A 62 15.81 1.29 -1.78
CA LYS A 62 16.88 0.57 -2.47
C LYS A 62 16.45 -0.83 -2.94
N GLU A 63 15.70 -1.57 -2.11
CA GLU A 63 15.14 -2.87 -2.49
C GLU A 63 14.10 -2.76 -3.62
N GLN A 64 13.40 -1.64 -3.73
CA GLN A 64 12.46 -1.38 -4.82
C GLN A 64 13.17 -0.93 -6.12
N GLY A 65 14.51 -0.87 -6.12
CA GLY A 65 15.32 -0.46 -7.27
C GLY A 65 15.42 1.06 -7.45
N LEU A 66 15.07 1.83 -6.42
CA LEU A 66 15.24 3.29 -6.42
C LEU A 66 16.57 3.67 -5.80
N ASP A 67 17.06 4.88 -6.10
CA ASP A 67 18.27 5.43 -5.51
C ASP A 67 17.94 6.51 -4.46
N PRO A 68 17.76 6.14 -3.18
CA PRO A 68 17.60 7.09 -2.10
C PRO A 68 18.94 7.72 -1.66
N GLY A 69 20.05 7.36 -2.30
CA GLY A 69 21.40 7.67 -1.83
C GLY A 69 21.90 6.70 -0.75
N PRO A 70 22.94 7.10 0.01
CA PRO A 70 23.48 6.29 1.10
C PRO A 70 22.44 5.99 2.19
N ILE A 71 22.47 4.77 2.74
CA ILE A 71 21.67 4.41 3.92
C ILE A 71 22.38 5.01 5.14
N ASP A 72 22.15 6.29 5.39
CA ASP A 72 22.76 7.07 6.46
C ASP A 72 21.76 7.41 7.59
N GLY A 73 20.48 7.10 7.40
CA GLY A 73 19.39 7.43 8.32
C GLY A 73 19.06 8.92 8.38
N LEU A 74 19.52 9.70 7.39
CA LEU A 74 19.20 11.13 7.26
C LEU A 74 18.19 11.34 6.14
N TRP A 75 17.19 12.18 6.41
CA TRP A 75 16.20 12.52 5.40
C TRP A 75 16.75 13.58 4.45
N GLY A 76 17.40 13.14 3.38
CA GLY A 76 17.91 14.00 2.32
C GLY A 76 16.91 14.22 1.17
N GLN A 77 17.28 15.09 0.23
CA GLN A 77 16.50 15.33 -0.99
C GLN A 77 16.37 14.07 -1.85
N CYS A 78 17.42 13.24 -1.95
CA CYS A 78 17.38 11.99 -2.70
C CYS A 78 16.37 10.99 -2.10
N THR A 79 16.35 10.86 -0.77
CA THR A 79 15.35 10.05 -0.05
C THR A 79 13.93 10.52 -0.34
N GLN A 80 13.69 11.83 -0.29
CA GLN A 80 12.38 12.43 -0.60
C GLN A 80 11.97 12.16 -2.06
N LEU A 81 12.87 12.40 -3.01
CA LEU A 81 12.61 12.21 -4.44
C LEU A 81 12.32 10.74 -4.78
N SER A 82 13.08 9.82 -4.18
CA SER A 82 12.86 8.38 -4.33
C SER A 82 11.48 7.96 -3.81
N LEU A 83 11.05 8.49 -2.66
CA LEU A 83 9.73 8.21 -2.12
C LEU A 83 8.61 8.76 -3.01
N GLU A 84 8.77 10.00 -3.48
CA GLU A 84 7.85 10.64 -4.42
C GLU A 84 7.78 9.87 -5.75
N GLU A 85 8.88 9.26 -6.18
CA GLU A 85 8.88 8.41 -7.36
C GLU A 85 8.11 7.11 -7.13
N PHE A 86 8.25 6.50 -5.95
CA PHE A 86 7.55 5.25 -5.62
C PHE A 86 6.05 5.43 -5.44
N TYR A 87 5.64 6.32 -4.52
CA TYR A 87 4.24 6.50 -4.13
C TYR A 87 3.52 7.56 -4.97
N GLY A 88 4.29 8.45 -5.61
CA GLY A 88 3.78 9.64 -6.26
C GLY A 88 3.56 10.81 -5.29
N LYS A 89 3.32 11.99 -5.83
CA LYS A 89 2.85 13.14 -5.05
C LYS A 89 1.39 12.93 -4.70
N ALA A 90 0.99 13.22 -3.46
CA ALA A 90 -0.39 13.16 -2.98
C ALA A 90 -1.24 14.30 -3.60
N LYS A 91 -1.43 14.24 -4.92
CA LYS A 91 -2.29 15.16 -5.68
C LYS A 91 -3.45 14.36 -6.28
N PRO A 92 -4.69 14.90 -6.25
CA PRO A 92 -5.85 14.23 -6.84
C PRO A 92 -5.74 14.05 -8.35
N THR A 93 -4.92 14.84 -9.03
CA THR A 93 -4.63 14.73 -10.47
C THR A 93 -3.13 14.84 -10.73
N GLY A 94 -2.65 14.21 -11.81
CA GLY A 94 -1.25 14.29 -12.25
C GLY A 94 -0.26 13.39 -11.52
N ASN A 95 -0.71 12.44 -10.70
CA ASN A 95 0.17 11.41 -10.15
C ASN A 95 0.41 10.30 -11.19
N LYS A 96 1.65 10.21 -11.70
CA LYS A 96 2.08 9.20 -12.69
C LYS A 96 1.82 7.74 -12.27
N ASN A 97 1.73 7.50 -10.97
CA ASN A 97 1.56 6.16 -10.39
C ASN A 97 0.10 5.77 -10.20
N LEU A 98 -0.86 6.65 -10.51
CA LEU A 98 -2.30 6.33 -10.49
C LEU A 98 -2.77 5.96 -11.90
N THR A 99 -3.54 4.88 -11.99
CA THR A 99 -4.17 4.43 -13.23
C THR A 99 -5.66 4.20 -13.02
N THR A 100 -6.46 4.70 -13.97
CA THR A 100 -7.90 4.48 -14.01
C THR A 100 -8.20 3.28 -14.88
N PHE A 101 -8.97 2.33 -14.36
CA PHE A 101 -9.35 1.12 -15.08
C PHE A 101 -10.83 0.78 -14.86
N ALA A 102 -11.42 0.08 -15.83
CA ALA A 102 -12.78 -0.40 -15.74
C ALA A 102 -12.87 -1.62 -14.81
N ILE A 103 -14.00 -1.72 -14.12
CA ILE A 103 -14.33 -2.86 -13.26
C ILE A 103 -15.42 -3.71 -13.91
N SER A 104 -15.44 -5.01 -13.60
CA SER A 104 -16.26 -5.99 -14.31
C SER A 104 -17.77 -5.89 -14.07
N TYR A 105 -18.19 -5.09 -13.10
CA TYR A 105 -19.59 -4.79 -12.83
C TYR A 105 -19.73 -3.41 -12.19
N PRO A 106 -20.85 -2.69 -12.41
CA PRO A 106 -21.10 -1.40 -11.79
C PRO A 106 -21.24 -1.53 -10.27
N ILE A 107 -20.55 -0.67 -9.53
CA ILE A 107 -20.64 -0.60 -8.06
C ILE A 107 -21.37 0.69 -7.68
N ALA A 108 -22.24 0.63 -6.67
CA ALA A 108 -22.93 1.80 -6.15
C ALA A 108 -22.09 2.52 -5.09
N LEU A 109 -22.19 3.85 -5.01
CA LEU A 109 -21.57 4.59 -3.90
C LEU A 109 -22.33 4.29 -2.60
N THR A 110 -21.60 4.14 -1.50
CA THR A 110 -22.19 3.80 -0.19
C THR A 110 -23.08 4.92 0.39
N TRP A 111 -22.82 6.17 0.01
CA TRP A 111 -23.60 7.34 0.44
C TRP A 111 -24.64 7.81 -0.60
N ASP A 112 -24.65 7.22 -1.80
CA ASP A 112 -25.58 7.57 -2.88
C ASP A 112 -25.75 6.37 -3.83
N THR A 113 -26.74 5.52 -3.52
CA THR A 113 -26.95 4.25 -4.22
C THR A 113 -27.47 4.41 -5.66
N SER A 114 -27.97 5.61 -5.99
CA SER A 114 -28.40 5.98 -7.34
C SER A 114 -27.20 6.09 -8.29
N LYS A 115 -26.04 6.51 -7.77
CA LYS A 115 -24.81 6.64 -8.55
C LYS A 115 -24.11 5.30 -8.70
N LYS A 116 -23.87 4.92 -9.95
CA LYS A 116 -23.09 3.75 -10.33
C LYS A 116 -21.75 4.17 -10.89
N VAL A 117 -20.70 3.50 -10.42
CA VAL A 117 -19.32 3.69 -10.85
C VAL A 117 -18.89 2.46 -11.63
N THR A 118 -18.33 2.67 -12.82
CA THR A 118 -17.84 1.62 -13.72
C THR A 118 -16.32 1.65 -13.90
N LYS A 119 -15.65 2.66 -13.33
CA LYS A 119 -14.20 2.84 -13.37
C LYS A 119 -13.70 3.28 -12.02
N ILE A 120 -12.56 2.74 -11.59
CA ILE A 120 -11.89 3.14 -10.36
C ILE A 120 -10.45 3.54 -10.65
N THR A 121 -9.89 4.37 -9.78
CA THR A 121 -8.50 4.80 -9.85
C THR A 121 -7.72 4.18 -8.70
N ALA A 122 -6.61 3.50 -9.00
CA ALA A 122 -5.72 2.96 -7.99
C ALA A 122 -4.26 3.06 -8.42
N HIS A 123 -3.34 2.75 -7.51
CA HIS A 123 -1.92 2.67 -7.82
C HIS A 123 -1.65 1.57 -8.87
N VAL A 124 -0.77 1.83 -9.85
CA VAL A 124 -0.45 0.90 -10.95
C VAL A 124 -0.10 -0.50 -10.45
N LYS A 125 0.76 -0.60 -9.43
CA LYS A 125 1.13 -1.90 -8.79
C LYS A 125 -0.04 -2.66 -8.15
N VAL A 126 -1.13 -1.97 -7.79
CA VAL A 126 -2.28 -2.54 -7.06
C VAL A 126 -3.41 -2.90 -8.03
N LYS A 127 -3.46 -2.28 -9.21
CA LYS A 127 -4.47 -2.49 -10.26
C LYS A 127 -4.79 -3.97 -10.48
N ASP A 128 -3.78 -4.78 -10.82
CA ASP A 128 -4.00 -6.18 -11.22
C ASP A 128 -4.51 -7.02 -10.04
N SER A 129 -4.07 -6.71 -8.82
CA SER A 129 -4.56 -7.38 -7.61
C SER A 129 -6.03 -7.06 -7.36
N VAL A 130 -6.43 -5.80 -7.50
CA VAL A 130 -7.82 -5.36 -7.33
C VAL A 130 -8.70 -5.98 -8.41
N LEU A 131 -8.29 -5.90 -9.67
CA LEU A 131 -9.05 -6.46 -10.78
C LEU A 131 -9.24 -7.97 -10.63
N ARG A 132 -8.19 -8.70 -10.23
CA ARG A 132 -8.28 -10.14 -9.94
C ARG A 132 -9.32 -10.47 -8.87
N VAL A 133 -9.34 -9.72 -7.77
CA VAL A 133 -10.31 -9.94 -6.68
C VAL A 133 -11.73 -9.63 -7.16
N LEU A 134 -11.94 -8.48 -7.82
CA LEU A 134 -13.26 -8.10 -8.33
C LEU A 134 -13.79 -9.11 -9.36
N ASN A 135 -12.93 -9.62 -10.25
CA ASN A 135 -13.31 -10.66 -11.21
C ASN A 135 -13.72 -11.96 -10.50
N LYS A 136 -12.94 -12.42 -9.51
CA LYS A 136 -13.30 -13.61 -8.75
C LYS A 136 -14.63 -13.46 -8.02
N VAL A 137 -14.88 -12.29 -7.43
CA VAL A 137 -16.15 -11.98 -6.77
C VAL A 137 -17.29 -12.02 -7.80
N HIS A 138 -17.11 -11.35 -8.95
CA HIS A 138 -18.09 -11.37 -10.02
C HIS A 138 -18.41 -12.79 -10.49
N ASP A 139 -17.37 -13.58 -10.80
CA ASP A 139 -17.53 -14.96 -11.27
C ASP A 139 -18.27 -15.84 -10.27
N TYR A 140 -18.00 -15.67 -8.97
CA TYR A 140 -18.68 -16.39 -7.91
C TYR A 140 -20.17 -16.05 -7.86
N PHE A 141 -20.51 -14.76 -7.79
CA PHE A 141 -21.91 -14.33 -7.68
C PHE A 141 -22.72 -14.54 -8.97
N SER A 142 -22.10 -14.38 -10.14
CA SER A 142 -22.74 -14.64 -11.44
C SER A 142 -23.10 -16.12 -11.60
N LYS A 143 -22.28 -17.04 -11.07
CA LYS A 143 -22.60 -18.48 -11.03
C LYS A 143 -23.75 -18.80 -10.08
N CYS A 144 -23.76 -18.21 -8.89
CA CYS A 144 -24.85 -18.41 -7.93
C CYS A 144 -26.20 -17.86 -8.45
N PHE A 145 -26.19 -16.72 -9.14
CA PHE A 145 -27.40 -16.14 -9.71
C PHE A 145 -27.95 -17.01 -10.86
N ASN A 146 -27.08 -17.48 -11.77
CA ASN A 146 -27.49 -18.45 -12.79
C ASN A 146 -28.00 -19.75 -12.17
N TYR A 147 -27.40 -20.23 -11.07
CA TYR A 147 -27.89 -21.41 -10.37
C TYR A 147 -29.31 -21.23 -9.81
N TYR A 148 -29.67 -20.02 -9.36
CA TYR A 148 -31.01 -19.71 -8.84
C TYR A 148 -32.05 -19.61 -9.98
N VAL A 149 -31.70 -18.97 -11.09
CA VAL A 149 -32.56 -18.89 -12.28
C VAL A 149 -32.81 -20.28 -12.88
N MET A 150 -31.79 -21.15 -12.93
CA MET A 150 -31.90 -22.51 -13.46
C MET A 150 -32.78 -23.45 -12.62
N ARG A 151 -32.98 -23.18 -11.32
CA ARG A 151 -33.90 -23.96 -10.46
C ARG A 151 -35.31 -23.36 -10.36
N GLY A 152 -35.48 -22.09 -10.71
CA GLY A 152 -36.77 -21.38 -10.63
C GLY A 152 -37.66 -21.48 -11.87
N SER A 153 -37.28 -22.28 -12.89
CA SER A 153 -38.11 -22.53 -14.09
C SER A 153 -38.67 -23.95 -14.14
N ALA A 154 -38.91 -24.54 -12.97
CA ALA A 154 -39.61 -25.82 -12.82
C ALA A 154 -40.79 -25.64 -11.85
N GLU A 155 -41.73 -24.77 -12.20
CA GLU A 155 -43.11 -24.77 -11.70
C GLU A 155 -44.06 -24.41 -12.85
#